data_AF-A0A661KX26-F1
#
_entry.id   AF-A0A661KX26-F1
#
_cell.length_a   1.000
_cell.length_b   1.000
_cell.length_c   1.000
_cell.angle_alpha   90.00
_cell.angle_beta   90.00
_cell.angle_gamma   90.00
#
_symmetry.space_group_name_H-M   'P 1'
#
loop_
_entity.id
_entity.type
_entity.pdbx_description
1 polymer ?
#
loop_
_entity_poly.entity_id
_entity_poly.type
_entity_poly.pdbx_seq_one_letter_code
_entity_poly.pdbx_strand_id
1 'polypeptide(L)'
;MNNEKKDRKSTLFSSKLKNLILGKRLLIDTNIIIYLTDRIQPYEKLSRIVFSLIEEGKAEGIISIVSIAEIMQGPLKKGLKKTALDVRKYL
;
A
#
# COMPACT_ATOMS: atom_id res chain seq x y z
N MET A 1 29.54 -5.36 9.97
CA MET A 1 29.06 -4.17 10.71
C MET A 1 28.03 -3.29 9.98
N ASN A 2 27.75 -3.47 8.67
CA ASN A 2 26.81 -2.60 7.93
C ASN A 2 25.33 -3.07 7.90
N ASN A 3 25.04 -4.37 8.06
CA ASN A 3 23.66 -4.86 7.98
C ASN A 3 22.83 -4.55 9.25
N GLU A 4 23.40 -4.74 10.45
CA GLU A 4 22.66 -4.54 11.71
C GLU A 4 22.19 -3.09 11.93
N LYS A 5 23.00 -2.10 11.52
CA LYS A 5 22.60 -0.68 11.60
C LYS A 5 21.48 -0.33 10.62
N LYS A 6 21.48 -0.92 9.42
CA LYS A 6 20.43 -0.76 8.41
C LYS A 6 19.11 -1.40 8.87
N ASP A 7 19.19 -2.59 9.46
CA ASP A 7 18.03 -3.32 9.97
C ASP A 7 17.38 -2.63 11.17
N ARG A 8 18.16 -2.12 12.13
CA ARG A 8 17.63 -1.32 13.26
C ARG A 8 16.92 -0.05 12.79
N LYS A 9 17.47 0.65 11.80
CA LYS A 9 16.87 1.88 11.27
C LYS A 9 15.54 1.60 10.54
N SER A 10 15.47 0.50 9.78
CA SER A 10 14.24 0.06 9.12
C SER A 10 13.14 -0.36 10.10
N THR A 11 13.52 -1.00 11.22
CA THR A 11 12.62 -1.44 12.27
C THR A 11 12.02 -0.25 13.02
N LEU A 12 12.85 0.76 13.33
CA LEU A 12 12.41 1.99 13.98
C LEU A 12 11.47 2.82 13.09
N PHE A 13 11.69 2.83 11.78
CA PHE A 13 10.80 3.51 10.85
C PHE A 13 9.44 2.81 10.75
N SER A 14 9.45 1.48 10.72
CA SER A 14 8.23 0.66 10.69
C SER A 14 7.39 0.84 11.96
N SER A 15 8.00 0.94 13.15
CA SER A 15 7.27 1.16 14.40
C SER A 15 6.65 2.57 14.49
N LYS A 16 7.39 3.60 14.05
CA LYS A 16 6.87 4.97 13.97
C LYS A 16 5.67 5.07 13.02
N LEU A 17 5.76 4.45 11.85
CA LEU A 17 4.66 4.42 10.87
C LEU A 17 3.42 3.73 11.45
N LYS A 18 3.58 2.56 12.08
CA LYS A 18 2.46 1.87 12.74
C LYS A 18 1.77 2.77 13.75
N ASN A 19 2.53 3.37 14.66
CA ASN A 19 1.97 4.24 15.70
C ASN A 19 1.26 5.48 15.13
N LEU A 20 1.71 6.01 14.00
CA LEU A 20 1.07 7.14 13.35
C LEU A 20 -0.31 6.77 12.76
N ILE A 21 -0.47 5.52 12.29
CA ILE A 21 -1.64 5.05 11.54
C ILE A 21 -2.71 4.43 12.45
N LEU A 22 -2.33 3.83 13.58
CA LEU A 22 -3.27 3.15 14.47
C LEU A 22 -4.47 4.04 14.85
N GLY A 23 -5.67 3.52 14.63
CA GLY A 23 -6.95 4.18 14.90
C GLY A 23 -7.24 5.39 14.02
N LYS A 24 -6.49 5.60 12.93
CA LYS A 24 -6.70 6.71 11.99
C LYS A 24 -7.52 6.29 10.78
N ARG A 25 -8.14 7.30 10.19
CA ARG A 25 -8.77 7.24 8.88
C ARG A 25 -7.82 7.82 7.85
N LEU A 26 -7.39 6.99 6.89
CA LEU A 26 -6.37 7.30 5.91
C LEU A 26 -7.00 7.46 4.53
N LEU A 27 -6.71 8.58 3.85
CA LEU A 27 -6.93 8.66 2.41
C LEU A 27 -5.76 7.97 1.70
N ILE A 28 -6.07 6.96 0.90
CA ILE A 28 -5.11 6.12 0.21
C ILE A 28 -4.94 6.65 -1.22
N ASP A 29 -3.73 7.13 -1.52
CA ASP A 29 -3.33 7.52 -2.87
C ASP A 29 -3.02 6.29 -3.74
N THR A 30 -3.09 6.45 -5.05
CA THR A 30 -2.81 5.39 -6.02
C THR A 30 -1.40 4.81 -5.86
N ASN A 31 -0.41 5.65 -5.52
CA ASN A 31 0.98 5.21 -5.44
C ASN A 31 1.22 4.09 -4.43
N ILE A 32 0.59 4.14 -3.24
CA ILE A 32 0.82 3.11 -2.22
C ILE A 32 0.26 1.75 -2.64
N ILE A 33 -0.80 1.74 -3.47
CA ILE A 33 -1.35 0.53 -4.07
C ILE A 33 -0.39 0.01 -5.13
N ILE A 34 0.08 0.85 -6.04
CA ILE A 34 1.06 0.47 -7.07
C ILE A 34 2.36 -0.06 -6.44
N TYR A 35 2.85 0.58 -5.37
CA TYR A 35 4.06 0.13 -4.69
C TYR A 35 3.93 -1.27 -4.10
N LEU A 36 2.73 -1.60 -3.62
CA LEU A 36 2.43 -2.95 -3.14
C LEU A 36 2.29 -3.95 -4.30
N THR A 37 1.53 -3.63 -5.35
CA THR A 37 1.24 -4.57 -6.45
C THR A 37 2.45 -4.83 -7.34
N ASP A 38 3.22 -3.79 -7.65
CA ASP A 38 4.36 -3.85 -8.56
C ASP A 38 5.69 -4.06 -7.80
N ARG A 39 5.63 -4.27 -6.47
CA ARG A 39 6.77 -4.57 -5.58
C ARG A 39 7.89 -3.51 -5.66
N ILE A 40 7.51 -2.24 -5.67
CA ILE A 40 8.44 -1.11 -5.80
C ILE A 40 9.24 -0.93 -4.50
N GLN A 41 10.55 -1.14 -4.56
CA GLN A 41 11.45 -0.94 -3.42
C GLN A 41 11.88 0.54 -3.29
N PRO A 42 12.09 1.06 -2.05
CA PRO A 42 11.98 0.38 -0.75
C PRO A 42 10.55 0.39 -0.16
N TYR A 43 9.55 0.85 -0.92
CA TYR A 43 8.22 1.19 -0.41
C TYR A 43 7.28 0.00 -0.25
N GLU A 44 7.55 -1.15 -0.89
CA GLU A 44 6.72 -2.35 -0.79
C GLU A 44 6.45 -2.72 0.68
N LYS A 45 7.51 -2.76 1.50
CA LYS A 45 7.39 -3.17 2.92
C LYS A 45 6.54 -2.19 3.72
N LEU A 46 6.65 -0.90 3.45
CA LEU A 46 5.88 0.14 4.13
C LEU A 46 4.42 0.09 3.71
N SER A 47 4.17 -0.04 2.41
CA SER A 47 2.83 -0.17 1.84
C SER A 47 2.11 -1.38 2.42
N ARG A 48 2.81 -2.53 2.51
CA ARG A 48 2.29 -3.74 3.15
C ARG A 48 1.89 -3.51 4.61
N ILE A 49 2.68 -2.78 5.39
CA ILE A 49 2.33 -2.45 6.79
C ILE A 49 1.03 -1.64 6.85
N VAL A 50 0.86 -0.65 5.96
CA VAL A 50 -0.36 0.16 5.92
C VAL A 50 -1.58 -0.70 5.60
N PHE A 51 -1.51 -1.51 4.53
CA PHE A 51 -2.63 -2.36 4.14
C PHE A 51 -2.96 -3.42 5.19
N SER A 52 -1.96 -4.06 5.82
CA SER A 52 -2.22 -5.02 6.90
C SER A 52 -2.91 -4.38 8.10
N LEU A 53 -2.58 -3.13 8.48
CA LEU A 53 -3.29 -2.44 9.55
C LEU A 53 -4.76 -2.16 9.19
N ILE A 54 -5.04 -1.87 7.92
CA ILE A 54 -6.41 -1.66 7.43
C ILE A 54 -7.18 -2.99 7.41
N GLU A 55 -6.58 -4.05 6.86
CA GLU A 55 -7.17 -5.40 6.80
C GLU A 55 -7.44 -5.99 8.20
N GLU A 56 -6.58 -5.71 9.18
CA GLU A 56 -6.75 -6.10 10.58
C GLU A 56 -7.78 -5.24 11.34
N GLY A 57 -8.40 -4.25 10.69
CA GLY A 57 -9.36 -3.33 11.32
C GLY A 57 -8.73 -2.34 12.32
N LYS A 58 -7.40 -2.19 12.30
CA LYS A 58 -6.64 -1.29 13.19
C LYS A 58 -6.53 0.13 12.65
N ALA A 59 -6.91 0.35 11.40
CA ALA A 59 -7.07 1.65 10.75
C ALA A 59 -8.18 1.55 9.69
N GLU A 60 -8.73 2.70 9.28
CA GLU A 60 -9.71 2.76 8.19
C GLU A 60 -9.04 3.33 6.93
N GLY A 61 -9.17 2.65 5.79
CA GLY A 61 -8.71 3.13 4.50
C GLY A 61 -9.86 3.68 3.67
N ILE A 62 -9.71 4.90 3.14
CA ILE A 62 -10.59 5.49 2.14
C ILE A 62 -9.83 5.54 0.82
N ILE A 63 -10.44 5.03 -0.25
CA ILE A 63 -9.88 5.13 -1.60
C ILE A 63 -10.86 5.94 -2.46
N SER A 64 -10.31 6.87 -3.25
CA SER A 64 -11.11 7.61 -4.22
C SER A 64 -11.42 6.75 -5.45
N ILE A 65 -12.61 6.93 -6.03
CA ILE A 65 -12.96 6.31 -7.32
C ILE A 65 -11.99 6.71 -8.44
N VAL A 66 -11.41 7.91 -8.36
CA VAL A 66 -10.39 8.39 -9.31
C VAL A 66 -9.12 7.53 -9.18
N SER A 67 -8.69 7.25 -7.94
CA SER A 67 -7.54 6.39 -7.69
C SER A 67 -7.77 4.96 -8.18
N ILE A 68 -8.99 4.42 -8.02
CA ILE A 68 -9.37 3.12 -8.60
C ILE A 68 -9.18 3.12 -10.12
N ALA A 69 -9.63 4.17 -10.82
CA ALA A 69 -9.48 4.27 -12.27
C ALA A 69 -8.00 4.33 -12.70
N GLU A 70 -7.15 5.03 -11.95
CA GLU A 70 -5.71 5.09 -12.22
C GLU A 70 -5.04 3.71 -12.06
N ILE A 71 -5.39 2.97 -11.00
CA ILE A 71 -4.87 1.61 -10.75
C ILE A 71 -5.29 0.68 -11.89
N MET A 72 -6.53 0.77 -12.35
CA MET A 72 -7.03 -0.04 -13.47
C MET A 72 -6.28 0.23 -14.78
N GLN A 73 -5.76 1.44 -14.99
CA GLN A 73 -5.10 1.83 -16.23
C GLN A 73 -3.84 0.98 -16.49
N GLY A 74 -3.09 0.62 -15.44
CA GLY A 74 -1.88 -0.20 -15.54
C GLY A 74 -2.16 -1.59 -16.15
N PRO A 75 -3.01 -2.41 -15.53
CA PRO A 75 -3.42 -3.71 -16.06
C PRO A 75 -4.08 -3.61 -17.44
N LEU A 76 -4.92 -2.60 -17.70
CA LEU A 76 -5.54 -2.41 -19.02
C LEU A 76 -4.50 -2.21 -20.13
N LYS A 77 -3.49 -1.35 -19.90
CA LYS A 77 -2.38 -1.13 -20.84
C LYS A 77 -1.56 -2.41 -21.08
N LYS A 78 -1.50 -3.32 -20.10
CA LYS A 78 -0.83 -4.63 -20.19
C LYS A 78 -1.72 -5.73 -20.79
N GLY A 79 -2.94 -5.41 -21.23
CA GLY A 79 -3.90 -6.40 -21.76
C GLY A 79 -4.59 -7.26 -20.69
N LEU A 80 -4.36 -6.99 -19.41
CA LEU A 80 -4.87 -7.75 -18.26
C LEU A 80 -6.29 -7.29 -17.85
N LYS A 81 -7.25 -7.42 -18.77
CA LYS A 81 -8.63 -6.92 -18.57
C LYS A 81 -9.32 -7.49 -17.32
N LYS A 82 -9.11 -8.77 -17.03
CA LYS A 82 -9.70 -9.41 -15.83
C LYS A 82 -9.18 -8.76 -14.55
N THR A 83 -7.86 -8.61 -14.42
CA THR A 83 -7.23 -7.93 -13.28
C THR A 83 -7.74 -6.50 -13.11
N ALA A 84 -7.91 -5.75 -14.20
CA ALA A 84 -8.49 -4.41 -14.14
C ALA A 84 -9.93 -4.42 -13.59
N LEU A 85 -10.77 -5.36 -14.01
CA LEU A 85 -12.14 -5.48 -13.52
C LEU A 85 -12.22 -5.94 -12.06
N ASP A 86 -11.27 -6.78 -11.63
CA ASP A 86 -11.20 -7.25 -10.24
C ASP A 86 -10.83 -6.11 -9.28
N VAL A 87 -9.99 -5.14 -9.70
CA VAL A 87 -9.68 -3.93 -8.90
C VAL A 87 -10.94 -3.16 -8.52
N ARG A 88 -11.91 -3.02 -9.43
CA ARG A 88 -13.19 -2.34 -9.16
C ARG A 88 -14.09 -3.11 -8.19
N LYS A 89 -13.91 -4.43 -8.05
CA LYS A 89 -14.76 -5.26 -7.18
C LYS A 89 -14.23 -5.32 -5.75
N TYR A 90 -12.93 -5.13 -5.57
CA TYR A 90 -12.24 -5.37 -4.30
C TYR A 90 -11.99 -4.09 -3.49
N LEU A 91 -12.11 -2.92 -4.14
CA LEU A 91 -11.96 -1.58 -3.57
C LEU A 91 -13.27 -0.81 -3.74
#